data_AF-A0A1K0FGL3-F1
#
_entry.id   AF-A0A1K0FGL3-F1
#
_cell.length_a   1.000
_cell.length_b   1.000
_cell.length_c   1.000
_cell.angle_alpha   90.00
_cell.angle_beta   90.00
_cell.angle_gamma   90.00
#
_symmetry.space_group_name_H-M   'P 1'
#
loop_
_entity.id
_entity.type
_entity.pdbx_description
1 polymer ?
#
loop_
_entity_poly.entity_id
_entity_poly.type
_entity_poly.pdbx_seq_one_letter_code
_entity_poly.pdbx_strand_id
1 'polypeptide(L)'
;MARPRIRSIVVEDIAYRWTVGLVDPGHVKVKIWRDGPEPGGALEVLATFDDPWLNYGPIITAPAGRAAEVFELSPIAPALVAKIVRQALDAGWQTYDNGTMRLQLSRDRERLEPSPE
;
A
#
# COMPACT_ATOMS: atom_id res chain seq x y z
N MET A 1 0.20 8.25 -18.50
CA MET A 1 0.07 7.47 -17.25
C MET A 1 -1.38 7.13 -17.02
N ALA A 2 -1.70 5.86 -16.69
CA ALA A 2 -3.07 5.47 -16.37
C ALA A 2 -3.53 6.15 -15.06
N ARG A 3 -4.79 6.61 -15.01
CA ARG A 3 -5.35 7.21 -13.79
C ARG A 3 -5.41 6.13 -12.68
N PRO A 4 -4.95 6.42 -11.45
CA PRO A 4 -5.03 5.45 -10.36
C PRO A 4 -6.50 5.09 -10.09
N ARG A 5 -6.80 3.79 -10.05
CA ARG A 5 -8.15 3.31 -9.70
C ARG A 5 -8.40 3.57 -8.21
N ILE A 6 -9.36 4.43 -7.91
CA ILE A 6 -9.84 4.67 -6.54
C ILE A 6 -10.67 3.47 -6.10
N ARG A 7 -10.39 2.97 -4.90
CA ARG A 7 -11.07 1.84 -4.25
C ARG A 7 -11.59 2.28 -2.88
N SER A 8 -12.57 1.57 -2.35
CA SER A 8 -13.10 1.79 -0.99
C SER A 8 -12.77 0.62 -0.08
N ILE A 9 -12.72 0.88 1.22
CA ILE A 9 -12.61 -0.12 2.28
C ILE A 9 -13.25 0.44 3.56
N VAL A 10 -13.84 -0.44 4.38
CA VAL A 10 -14.32 -0.09 5.73
C VAL A 10 -13.39 -0.72 6.75
N VAL A 11 -12.90 0.07 7.70
CA VAL A 11 -12.05 -0.36 8.81
C VAL A 11 -12.64 0.25 10.08
N GLU A 12 -13.02 -0.57 11.04
CA GLU A 12 -13.60 -0.12 12.33
C GLU A 12 -14.77 0.86 12.14
N ASP A 13 -15.70 0.48 11.25
CA ASP A 13 -16.89 1.25 10.87
C ASP A 13 -16.63 2.61 10.19
N ILE A 14 -15.36 2.94 9.90
CA ILE A 14 -14.97 4.14 9.14
C ILE A 14 -14.70 3.75 7.69
N ALA A 15 -15.34 4.47 6.77
CA ALA A 15 -15.10 4.32 5.33
C ALA A 15 -13.84 5.09 4.91
N TYR A 16 -12.98 4.42 4.15
CA TYR A 16 -11.78 4.98 3.55
C TYR A 16 -11.77 4.76 2.05
N ARG A 17 -11.10 5.67 1.35
CA ARG A 17 -10.72 5.51 -0.06
C ARG A 17 -9.22 5.35 -0.18
N TRP A 18 -8.80 4.58 -1.17
CA TRP A 18 -7.39 4.35 -1.42
C TRP A 18 -7.05 4.13 -2.89
N THR A 19 -5.79 4.42 -3.22
CA THR A 19 -5.19 4.17 -4.52
C THR A 19 -3.83 3.49 -4.36
N VAL A 20 -3.39 2.81 -5.41
CA VAL A 20 -2.02 2.33 -5.57
C VAL A 20 -1.46 3.00 -6.81
N GLY A 21 -0.31 3.66 -6.68
CA GLY A 21 0.43 4.24 -7.79
C GLY A 21 1.85 3.70 -7.81
N LEU A 22 2.38 3.42 -9.01
CA LEU A 22 3.78 3.08 -9.19
C LEU A 22 4.66 4.30 -8.87
N VAL A 23 5.75 4.09 -8.13
CA VAL A 23 6.78 5.11 -7.88
C VAL A 23 7.99 4.83 -8.76
N ASP A 24 8.51 3.61 -8.68
CA ASP A 24 9.62 3.08 -9.46
C ASP A 24 9.45 1.54 -9.60
N PRO A 25 10.29 0.82 -10.36
CA PRO A 25 10.15 -0.62 -10.58
C PRO A 25 10.17 -1.49 -9.32
N GLY A 26 10.69 -0.99 -8.20
CA GLY A 26 10.76 -1.68 -6.91
C GLY A 26 9.74 -1.19 -5.88
N HIS A 27 8.96 -0.14 -6.18
CA HIS A 27 8.11 0.51 -5.19
C HIS A 27 6.77 0.99 -5.73
N VAL A 28 5.75 0.84 -4.89
CA VAL A 28 4.45 1.47 -5.05
C VAL A 28 4.15 2.37 -3.86
N LYS A 29 3.34 3.40 -4.12
CA LYS A 29 2.75 4.23 -3.09
C LYS A 29 1.28 3.87 -2.93
N VAL A 30 0.90 3.52 -1.70
CA VAL A 30 -0.49 3.37 -1.28
C VAL A 30 -0.91 4.69 -0.65
N LYS A 31 -1.90 5.37 -1.26
CA LYS A 31 -2.48 6.59 -0.69
C LYS A 31 -3.85 6.27 -0.13
N ILE A 32 -4.11 6.65 1.12
CA ILE A 32 -5.36 6.37 1.84
C ILE A 32 -5.90 7.68 2.42
N TRP A 33 -7.20 7.89 2.38
CA TRP A 33 -7.88 9.02 3.02
C TRP A 33 -9.28 8.61 3.44
N ARG A 34 -9.84 9.30 4.44
CA ARG A 34 -11.22 9.06 4.89
C ARG A 34 -12.21 9.41 3.78
N ASP A 35 -13.26 8.62 3.63
CA ASP A 35 -14.40 8.96 2.78
C ASP A 35 -15.37 9.83 3.58
N GLY A 36 -15.54 11.09 3.20
CA GLY A 36 -16.33 12.05 3.95
C GLY A 36 -16.54 13.38 3.21
N PRO A 37 -17.44 14.24 3.72
CA PRO A 37 -17.77 15.52 3.09
C PRO A 37 -16.64 16.54 3.19
N GLU A 38 -15.81 16.46 4.24
CA GLU A 38 -14.66 17.34 4.45
C GLU A 38 -13.37 16.64 4.05
N PRO A 39 -12.42 17.35 3.40
CA PRO A 39 -11.08 16.83 3.20
C PRO A 39 -10.45 16.49 4.56
N GLY A 40 -9.98 15.26 4.70
CA GLY A 40 -9.26 14.81 5.88
C GLY A 40 -7.80 14.50 5.58
N GLY A 41 -7.12 13.98 6.59
CA GLY A 41 -5.72 13.64 6.52
C GLY A 41 -5.47 12.52 5.54
N ALA A 42 -4.41 12.66 4.75
CA ALA A 42 -3.96 11.60 3.87
C ALA A 42 -2.88 10.77 4.57
N LEU A 43 -2.88 9.48 4.31
CA LEU A 43 -1.78 8.58 4.60
C LEU A 43 -1.12 8.19 3.28
N GLU A 44 0.17 8.40 3.16
CA GLU A 44 0.99 7.87 2.07
C GLU A 44 1.93 6.81 2.63
N VAL A 45 1.81 5.59 2.11
CA VAL A 45 2.67 4.46 2.49
C VAL A 45 3.49 4.01 1.29
N LEU A 46 4.81 4.08 1.41
CA LEU A 46 5.72 3.47 0.46
C LEU A 46 5.84 1.97 0.74
N ALA A 47 5.64 1.13 -0.26
CA ALA A 47 5.73 -0.32 -0.12
C ALA A 47 6.60 -0.91 -1.22
N THR A 48 7.47 -1.86 -0.86
CA THR A 48 8.22 -2.65 -1.83
C THR A 48 7.27 -3.44 -2.71
N PHE A 49 7.48 -3.33 -4.02
CA PHE A 49 6.69 -3.94 -5.07
C PHE A 49 7.64 -4.45 -6.15
N ASP A 50 7.67 -5.77 -6.32
CA ASP A 50 8.40 -6.37 -7.43
C ASP A 50 7.54 -6.35 -8.68
N ASP A 51 7.83 -5.42 -9.60
CA ASP A 51 7.19 -5.42 -10.91
C ASP A 51 7.61 -6.70 -11.68
N PRO A 52 6.64 -7.60 -11.98
CA PRO A 52 6.94 -8.84 -12.65
C PRO A 52 7.59 -8.73 -14.02
N TRP A 53 7.46 -7.57 -14.65
CA TRP A 53 7.92 -7.35 -16.01
C TRP A 53 9.28 -6.66 -16.07
N LEU A 54 9.72 -6.03 -14.99
CA LEU A 54 10.99 -5.29 -14.93
C LEU A 54 12.04 -6.00 -14.07
N ASN A 55 11.63 -6.68 -13.00
CA ASN A 55 12.57 -7.25 -12.02
C ASN A 55 12.86 -8.74 -12.26
N TYR A 56 12.24 -9.36 -13.26
CA TYR A 56 12.41 -10.78 -13.56
C TYR A 56 13.37 -10.94 -14.74
N GLY A 57 14.38 -11.80 -14.56
CA GLY A 57 15.12 -12.40 -15.69
C GLY A 57 14.18 -13.27 -16.55
N PRO A 58 14.71 -14.07 -17.49
CA PRO A 58 13.89 -14.96 -18.31
C PRO A 58 12.87 -15.67 -17.41
N ILE A 59 11.57 -15.60 -17.76
CA ILE A 59 10.50 -16.27 -17.00
C ILE A 59 10.72 -17.77 -17.18
N ILE A 60 11.64 -18.33 -16.39
CA ILE A 60 11.84 -19.75 -16.27
C ILE A 60 10.57 -20.21 -15.60
N THR A 61 9.70 -20.87 -16.36
CA THR A 61 8.45 -21.46 -15.91
C THR A 61 8.71 -22.29 -14.65
N ALA A 62 8.55 -21.67 -13.48
CA ALA A 62 8.57 -22.40 -12.24
C ALA A 62 7.37 -23.34 -12.28
N PRO A 63 7.54 -24.64 -11.95
CA PRO A 63 6.40 -25.54 -11.76
C PRO A 63 5.39 -24.88 -10.83
N ALA A 64 4.09 -25.01 -11.10
CA ALA A 64 3.03 -24.26 -10.39
C ALA A 64 3.14 -24.34 -8.85
N GLY A 65 3.61 -25.47 -8.31
CA GLY A 65 3.83 -25.66 -6.87
C GLY A 65 5.00 -24.88 -6.26
N ARG A 66 5.90 -24.32 -7.07
CA ARG A 66 7.06 -23.50 -6.65
C ARG A 66 6.91 -22.04 -7.05
N ALA A 67 5.75 -21.65 -7.59
CA ALA A 67 5.50 -20.28 -7.99
C ALA A 67 5.73 -19.30 -6.81
N ALA A 68 5.26 -19.63 -5.60
CA ALA A 68 5.46 -18.79 -4.42
C ALA A 68 6.93 -18.62 -3.97
N GLU A 69 7.85 -19.48 -4.42
CA GLU A 69 9.28 -19.38 -4.11
C GLU A 69 10.03 -18.43 -5.08
N VAL A 70 9.46 -18.21 -6.27
CA VAL A 70 10.07 -17.43 -7.36
C VAL A 70 9.33 -16.10 -7.56
N PHE A 71 8.03 -16.10 -7.29
CA PHE A 71 7.14 -14.97 -7.40
C PHE A 71 6.80 -14.46 -6.00
N GLU A 72 7.46 -13.40 -5.55
CA GLU A 72 7.04 -12.63 -4.38
C GLU A 72 5.86 -11.68 -4.76
N LEU A 73 4.89 -12.22 -5.50
CA LEU A 73 3.69 -11.52 -5.96
C LEU A 73 2.70 -11.40 -4.80
N SER A 74 3.04 -10.62 -3.78
CA SER A 74 2.05 -10.16 -2.82
C SER A 74 1.44 -8.85 -3.34
N PRO A 75 0.25 -8.87 -3.98
CA PRO A 75 -0.41 -7.63 -4.36
C PRO A 75 -0.79 -6.83 -3.11
N ILE A 76 -0.95 -5.51 -3.26
CA ILE A 76 -1.61 -4.70 -2.23
C ILE A 76 -3.09 -5.08 -2.21
N ALA A 77 -3.44 -5.97 -1.27
CA ALA A 77 -4.79 -6.48 -1.08
C ALA A 77 -5.55 -5.69 0.00
N PRO A 78 -6.91 -5.70 -0.02
CA PRO A 78 -7.71 -5.01 1.00
C PRO A 78 -7.35 -5.37 2.45
N ALA A 79 -6.98 -6.62 2.73
CA ALA A 79 -6.55 -7.03 4.07
C ALA A 79 -5.28 -6.30 4.54
N LEU A 80 -4.30 -6.12 3.64
CA LEU A 80 -3.09 -5.34 3.92
C LEU A 80 -3.43 -3.86 4.12
N VAL A 81 -4.32 -3.31 3.31
CA VAL A 81 -4.78 -1.92 3.47
C VAL A 81 -5.46 -1.71 4.83
N ALA A 82 -6.31 -2.64 5.27
CA ALA A 82 -6.91 -2.58 6.60
C ALA A 82 -5.87 -2.63 7.72
N LYS A 83 -4.85 -3.49 7.58
CA LYS A 83 -3.72 -3.55 8.52
C LYS A 83 -2.94 -2.23 8.58
N ILE A 84 -2.63 -1.65 7.42
CA ILE A 84 -1.97 -0.35 7.30
C ILE A 84 -2.78 0.73 8.03
N VAL A 85 -4.10 0.80 7.80
CA VAL A 85 -4.96 1.78 8.47
C VAL A 85 -4.89 1.65 9.99
N ARG A 86 -5.03 0.44 10.54
CA ARG A 86 -4.95 0.21 11.98
C ARG A 86 -3.60 0.64 12.57
N GLN A 87 -2.50 0.19 11.97
CA GLN A 87 -1.16 0.56 12.45
C GLN A 87 -0.88 2.07 12.35
N ALA A 88 -1.40 2.74 11.32
CA ALA A 88 -1.25 4.18 11.17
C ALA A 88 -2.07 4.95 12.23
N LEU A 89 -3.29 4.50 12.54
CA LEU A 89 -4.09 5.05 13.63
C LEU A 89 -3.37 4.89 14.97
N ASP A 90 -2.81 3.71 15.25
CA ASP A 90 -2.00 3.45 16.45
C ASP A 90 -0.74 4.33 16.50
N ALA A 91 -0.15 4.66 15.34
CA ALA A 91 0.99 5.56 15.21
C ALA A 91 0.61 7.05 15.24
N GLY A 92 -0.67 7.39 15.45
CA GLY A 92 -1.14 8.76 15.62
C GLY A 92 -1.60 9.47 14.34
N TRP A 93 -1.88 8.74 13.25
CA TRP A 93 -2.45 9.33 12.04
C TRP A 93 -3.80 10.00 12.33
N GLN A 94 -3.84 11.33 12.17
CA GLN A 94 -5.05 12.12 12.34
C GLN A 94 -5.85 12.17 11.02
N THR A 95 -6.93 11.40 10.93
CA THR A 95 -7.73 11.31 9.69
C THR A 95 -8.57 12.55 9.40
N TYR A 96 -8.74 13.45 10.36
CA TYR A 96 -9.55 14.67 10.24
C TYR A 96 -8.70 15.92 9.99
N ASP A 97 -7.39 15.85 10.22
CA ASP A 97 -6.49 16.98 10.02
C ASP A 97 -6.08 17.08 8.55
N ASN A 98 -5.84 18.27 8.02
CA ASN A 98 -5.41 18.43 6.62
C ASN A 98 -3.97 17.94 6.32
N GLY A 99 -3.31 17.27 7.28
CA GLY A 99 -1.94 16.79 7.17
C GLY A 99 -1.81 15.55 6.28
N THR A 100 -0.60 15.32 5.76
CA THR A 100 -0.23 14.06 5.14
C THR A 100 0.79 13.35 6.02
N MET A 101 0.42 12.19 6.55
CA MET A 101 1.36 11.30 7.23
C MET A 101 2.05 10.40 6.20
N ARG A 102 3.37 10.28 6.30
CA ARG A 102 4.19 9.46 5.39
C ARG A 102 4.87 8.35 6.16
N LEU A 103 4.62 7.12 5.74
CA LEU A 103 5.19 5.92 6.36
C LEU A 103 5.76 5.02 5.26
N GLN A 104 6.60 4.09 5.67
CA GLN A 104 7.09 3.00 4.84
C GLN A 104 6.59 1.68 5.43
N LEU A 105 6.10 0.80 4.57
CA LEU A 105 5.80 -0.57 4.94
C LEU A 105 7.10 -1.37 4.90
N SER A 106 7.42 -2.04 6.01
CA SER A 106 8.59 -2.92 6.11
C SER A 106 8.58 -3.97 5.00
N ARG A 107 9.76 -4.49 4.63
CA ARG A 107 9.89 -5.44 3.52
C ARG A 107 9.05 -6.72 3.72
N ASP A 108 8.96 -7.20 4.95
CA ASP A 108 8.11 -8.34 5.35
C ASP A 108 6.61 -7.99 5.42
N ARG A 109 6.26 -6.71 5.24
CA ARG A 109 4.89 -6.16 5.29
C ARG A 109 4.19 -6.33 6.64
N GLU A 110 5.00 -6.41 7.69
CA GLU A 110 4.51 -6.59 9.05
C GLU A 110 4.34 -5.29 9.82
N ARG A 111 5.12 -4.25 9.52
CA ARG A 111 5.17 -3.01 10.28
C ARG A 111 5.20 -1.76 9.41
N LEU A 112 4.65 -0.67 9.94
CA LEU A 112 4.86 0.68 9.42
C LEU A 112 6.02 1.35 10.16
N GLU A 113 6.89 1.99 9.39
CA GLU A 113 8.08 2.70 9.84
C GLU A 113 8.03 4.14 9.31
N PRO A 114 8.67 5.12 9.98
CA PRO A 114 8.79 6.47 9.43
C PRO A 114 9.45 6.41 8.04
N SER A 115 8.84 7.05 7.05
CA SER A 115 9.46 7.13 5.72
C SER A 115 10.71 8.01 5.78
N PRO A 116 11.84 7.62 5.14
CA PRO A 116 12.92 8.56 4.90
C PRO A 116 12.40 9.73 4.04
N GLU A 117 12.80 10.95 4.38
CA GLU A 117 12.44 12.19 3.65
C GLU A 117 12.99 12.22 2.22
#